data_AF-A0A6G4N040-F1
#
_entry.id   AF-A0A6G4N040-F1
#
_cell.length_a   1.000
_cell.length_b   1.000
_cell.length_c   1.000
_cell.angle_alpha   90.00
_cell.angle_beta   90.00
_cell.angle_gamma   90.00
#
_symmetry.space_group_name_H-M   'P 1'
#
loop_
_entity.id
_entity.type
_entity.pdbx_description
1 polymer ?
#
loop_
_entity_poly.entity_id
_entity_poly.type
_entity_poly.pdbx_seq_one_letter_code
_entity_poly.pdbx_strand_id
1 'polypeptide(L)'
;MSRIESSIAEMRRLQAIPAHYDMGDRYGNDADGDGRIEYDCSSAVSQALGLSLNNNTESLQQTLPTIGYGKIFDGVDGEFEAQRGDVVIWAPRDGSSSLGAFGHVLIMTSPTTAIHCNYGSDGITENDYNYIWELNGRPREIVFREGASGQTPAPAPAQPQTSNKLKVYQVNDLQFVNGIWQVRCNYLAPAEFDWTQNGIACEDIDLVDGNGNLLADQVTKVGSYFVINPNKIVSDGEGAYGSGGYYWRRVTLAASGQIWLSVWSVDHLLHG
;
A
#
# COMPACT_ATOMS: atom_id res chain seq x y z
N MET A 1 -26.44 -0.08 17.52
CA MET A 1 -25.35 0.92 17.48
C MET A 1 -24.55 0.62 16.21
N SER A 2 -24.13 1.63 15.44
CA SER A 2 -23.30 1.38 14.25
C SER A 2 -21.94 0.82 14.65
N ARG A 3 -21.23 0.14 13.73
CA ARG A 3 -19.90 -0.41 14.00
C ARG A 3 -18.92 0.68 14.40
N ILE A 4 -18.94 1.81 13.70
CA ILE A 4 -18.16 3.03 14.02
C ILE A 4 -18.35 3.44 15.49
N GLU A 5 -19.59 3.56 15.96
CA GLU A 5 -19.83 4.00 17.33
C GLU A 5 -19.46 2.91 18.35
N SER A 6 -19.69 1.63 18.04
CA SER A 6 -19.28 0.55 18.93
C SER A 6 -17.75 0.40 19.03
N SER A 7 -17.01 0.59 17.94
CA SER A 7 -15.55 0.44 17.95
C SER A 7 -14.88 1.60 18.68
N ILE A 8 -15.35 2.83 18.46
CA ILE A 8 -14.89 3.99 19.22
C ILE A 8 -15.25 3.84 20.70
N ALA A 9 -16.46 3.37 21.02
CA ALA A 9 -16.86 3.12 22.41
C ALA A 9 -15.98 2.05 23.08
N GLU A 10 -15.62 0.98 22.36
CA GLU A 10 -14.72 -0.05 22.89
C GLU A 10 -13.30 0.50 23.10
N MET A 11 -12.75 1.29 22.16
CA MET A 11 -11.45 1.96 22.38
C MET A 11 -11.47 2.88 23.61
N ARG A 12 -12.60 3.55 23.88
CA ARG A 12 -12.77 4.35 25.11
C ARG A 12 -12.88 3.50 26.37
N ARG A 13 -13.52 2.34 26.28
CA ARG A 13 -13.58 1.38 27.38
C ARG A 13 -12.17 0.87 27.71
N LEU A 14 -11.38 0.54 26.68
CA LEU A 14 -9.99 0.12 26.84
C LEU A 14 -9.10 1.25 27.37
N GLN A 15 -9.34 2.50 26.97
CA GLN A 15 -8.67 3.67 27.54
C GLN A 15 -8.97 3.88 29.05
N ALA A 16 -10.13 3.43 29.52
CA ALA A 16 -10.56 3.61 30.91
C ALA A 16 -10.07 2.51 31.87
N ILE A 17 -9.39 1.47 31.35
CA ILE A 17 -8.77 0.42 32.16
C ILE A 17 -7.24 0.64 32.25
N PRO A 18 -6.54 -0.03 33.17
CA PRO A 18 -5.08 -0.01 33.24
C PRO A 18 -4.46 -0.73 32.04
N ALA A 19 -4.55 -0.20 30.81
CA ALA A 19 -3.92 -0.82 29.65
C ALA A 19 -2.39 -0.61 29.66
N HIS A 20 -1.65 -1.56 29.12
CA HIS A 20 -0.20 -1.52 28.88
C HIS A 20 0.07 -1.74 27.41
N TYR A 21 1.02 -0.99 26.83
CA TYR A 21 1.47 -1.26 25.47
C TYR A 21 2.46 -2.42 25.47
N ASP A 22 2.11 -3.54 24.82
CA ASP A 22 3.03 -4.65 24.63
C ASP A 22 2.84 -5.33 23.26
N MET A 23 3.96 -5.60 22.59
CA MET A 23 4.03 -6.31 21.32
C MET A 23 4.23 -7.83 21.51
N GLY A 24 4.73 -8.23 22.68
CA GLY A 24 5.02 -9.61 23.06
C GLY A 24 3.77 -10.36 23.52
N ASP A 25 2.99 -9.75 24.42
CA ASP A 25 1.63 -10.16 24.75
C ASP A 25 0.62 -9.08 24.30
N ARG A 26 -0.37 -9.49 23.51
CA ARG A 26 -1.30 -8.60 22.81
C ARG A 26 -2.70 -9.20 22.76
N TYR A 27 -3.01 -10.09 23.71
CA TYR A 27 -4.23 -10.88 23.72
C TYR A 27 -5.30 -10.34 24.68
N GLY A 28 -5.13 -9.12 25.21
CA GLY A 28 -6.12 -8.45 26.05
C GLY A 28 -6.29 -9.10 27.42
N ASN A 29 -5.20 -9.65 27.97
CA ASN A 29 -5.04 -10.32 29.25
C ASN A 29 -4.08 -9.51 30.15
N ASP A 30 -3.80 -10.01 31.36
CA ASP A 30 -2.76 -9.55 32.28
C ASP A 30 -1.80 -10.74 32.46
N ALA A 31 -0.81 -10.86 31.58
CA ALA A 31 0.01 -12.05 31.49
C ALA A 31 1.17 -12.07 32.47
N ASP A 32 1.71 -10.90 32.81
CA ASP A 32 2.79 -10.78 33.77
C ASP A 32 2.31 -10.61 35.23
N GLY A 33 1.01 -10.35 35.42
CA GLY A 33 0.37 -10.24 36.72
C GLY A 33 0.58 -8.89 37.41
N ASP A 34 0.94 -7.85 36.65
CA ASP A 34 1.15 -6.49 37.17
C ASP A 34 -0.16 -5.70 37.36
N GLY A 35 -1.30 -6.28 36.95
CA GLY A 35 -2.62 -5.68 37.06
C GLY A 35 -2.99 -4.80 35.88
N ARG A 36 -2.22 -4.82 34.79
CA ARG A 36 -2.48 -4.09 33.55
C ARG A 36 -2.86 -5.05 32.43
N ILE A 37 -3.62 -4.53 31.47
CA ILE A 37 -4.11 -5.34 30.35
C ILE A 37 -3.29 -5.05 29.11
N GLU A 38 -2.65 -6.07 28.54
CA GLU A 38 -1.73 -5.90 27.43
C GLU A 38 -2.41 -5.82 26.06
N TYR A 39 -2.04 -4.78 25.31
CA TYR A 39 -2.43 -4.56 23.92
C TYR A 39 -1.28 -3.90 23.16
N ASP A 40 -1.26 -4.10 21.84
CA ASP A 40 -0.58 -3.22 20.90
C ASP A 40 -1.58 -2.44 20.03
N CYS A 41 -1.07 -1.60 19.12
CA CYS A 41 -1.90 -0.80 18.23
C CYS A 41 -2.91 -1.64 17.44
N SER A 42 -2.47 -2.73 16.80
CA SER A 42 -3.33 -3.57 15.97
C SER A 42 -4.27 -4.48 16.75
N SER A 43 -3.91 -4.96 17.94
CA SER A 43 -4.79 -5.78 18.78
C SER A 43 -5.87 -4.94 19.45
N ALA A 44 -5.56 -3.73 19.92
CA ALA A 44 -6.57 -2.81 20.45
C ALA A 44 -7.63 -2.46 19.37
N VAL A 45 -7.18 -2.16 18.15
CA VAL A 45 -8.09 -1.89 17.03
C VAL A 45 -8.84 -3.16 16.60
N SER A 46 -8.21 -4.32 16.63
CA SER A 46 -8.87 -5.60 16.35
C SER A 46 -9.98 -5.91 17.37
N GLN A 47 -9.70 -5.73 18.66
CA GLN A 47 -10.67 -5.85 19.74
C GLN A 47 -11.86 -4.91 19.51
N ALA A 48 -11.58 -3.64 19.21
CA ALA A 48 -12.61 -2.64 18.94
C ALA A 48 -13.51 -2.98 17.74
N LEU A 49 -12.96 -3.64 16.71
CA LEU A 49 -13.69 -4.01 15.51
C LEU A 49 -14.31 -5.42 15.57
N GLY A 50 -14.09 -6.17 16.66
CA GLY A 50 -14.54 -7.55 16.82
C GLY A 50 -13.79 -8.53 15.92
N LEU A 51 -12.50 -8.27 15.67
CA LEU A 51 -11.59 -9.07 14.85
C LEU A 51 -10.67 -9.92 15.74
N SER A 52 -10.00 -10.90 15.12
CA SER A 52 -8.97 -11.69 15.80
C SER A 52 -7.82 -10.81 16.30
N LEU A 53 -7.40 -11.01 17.55
CA LEU A 53 -6.25 -10.30 18.16
C LEU A 53 -4.90 -10.73 17.56
N ASN A 54 -4.87 -11.85 16.83
CA ASN A 54 -3.69 -12.30 16.07
C ASN A 54 -3.40 -11.40 14.86
N ASN A 55 -4.34 -10.52 14.49
CA ASN A 55 -4.07 -9.57 13.43
C ASN A 55 -3.00 -8.57 13.88
N ASN A 56 -2.02 -8.37 13.02
CA ASN A 56 -1.06 -7.28 13.06
C ASN A 56 -1.38 -6.21 12.00
N THR A 57 -0.59 -5.14 11.98
CA THR A 57 -0.65 -4.05 11.00
C THR A 57 -0.78 -4.52 9.54
N GLU A 58 -0.05 -5.56 9.11
CA GLU A 58 -0.11 -6.06 7.73
C GLU A 58 -1.41 -6.80 7.44
N SER A 59 -1.75 -7.75 8.32
CA SER A 59 -2.97 -8.55 8.16
C SER A 59 -4.25 -7.72 8.24
N LEU A 60 -4.23 -6.58 8.95
CA LEU A 60 -5.38 -5.68 9.02
C LEU A 60 -5.68 -5.03 7.67
N GLN A 61 -4.69 -4.77 6.82
CA GLN A 61 -4.93 -4.27 5.46
C GLN A 61 -5.78 -5.25 4.63
N GLN A 62 -5.66 -6.56 4.89
CA GLN A 62 -6.43 -7.61 4.23
C GLN A 62 -7.75 -7.90 4.95
N THR A 63 -7.79 -7.76 6.28
CA THR A 63 -8.95 -8.10 7.10
C THR A 63 -10.03 -7.02 7.08
N LEU A 64 -9.66 -5.73 7.10
CA LEU A 64 -10.62 -4.62 7.11
C LEU A 64 -11.63 -4.69 5.93
N PRO A 65 -11.22 -4.95 4.68
CA PRO A 65 -12.16 -5.15 3.57
C PRO A 65 -13.21 -6.23 3.81
N THR A 66 -12.85 -7.30 4.53
CA THR A 66 -13.77 -8.43 4.80
C THR A 66 -14.94 -8.07 5.69
N ILE A 67 -14.81 -6.97 6.46
CA ILE A 67 -15.87 -6.45 7.34
C ILE A 67 -16.52 -5.16 6.80
N GLY A 68 -16.32 -4.85 5.52
CA GLY A 68 -16.93 -3.69 4.87
C GLY A 68 -16.16 -2.38 5.03
N TYR A 69 -14.90 -2.43 5.47
CA TYR A 69 -13.99 -1.29 5.47
C TYR A 69 -13.18 -1.25 4.16
N GLY A 70 -13.64 -0.46 3.18
CA GLY A 70 -12.94 -0.29 1.92
C GLY A 70 -11.73 0.63 2.05
N LYS A 71 -10.63 0.31 1.37
CA LYS A 71 -9.47 1.22 1.28
C LYS A 71 -9.85 2.46 0.45
N ILE A 72 -9.56 3.65 0.97
CA ILE A 72 -9.87 4.93 0.33
C ILE A 72 -8.63 5.78 0.03
N PHE A 73 -7.52 5.54 0.73
CA PHE A 73 -6.26 6.24 0.53
C PHE A 73 -5.10 5.31 0.84
N ASP A 74 -4.00 5.46 0.11
CA ASP A 74 -2.77 4.73 0.33
C ASP A 74 -1.58 5.46 -0.29
N GLY A 75 -0.85 6.24 0.51
CA GLY A 75 0.14 7.14 -0.06
C GLY A 75 1.06 7.80 0.96
N VAL A 76 2.06 8.48 0.42
CA VAL A 76 3.04 9.25 1.17
C VAL A 76 2.78 10.72 0.91
N ASP A 77 2.64 11.52 1.96
CA ASP A 77 2.43 12.97 1.89
C ASP A 77 1.24 13.39 1.02
N GLY A 78 0.25 12.51 0.85
CA GLY A 78 -1.01 12.83 0.17
C GLY A 78 -2.05 13.37 1.16
N GLU A 79 -3.22 13.71 0.64
CA GLU A 79 -4.32 14.23 1.45
C GLU A 79 -5.51 13.27 1.39
N PHE A 80 -6.12 13.03 2.54
CA PHE A 80 -7.42 12.38 2.65
C PHE A 80 -8.31 13.19 3.59
N GLU A 81 -9.59 13.31 3.24
CA GLU A 81 -10.58 13.91 4.15
C GLU A 81 -10.94 12.89 5.22
N ALA A 82 -10.22 12.93 6.35
CA ALA A 82 -10.45 12.04 7.48
C ALA A 82 -11.88 12.16 8.02
N GLN A 83 -12.51 11.02 8.25
CA GLN A 83 -13.84 10.93 8.83
C GLN A 83 -13.82 10.10 10.10
N ARG A 84 -14.75 10.42 11.00
CA ARG A 84 -14.98 9.63 12.21
C ARG A 84 -15.27 8.17 11.81
N GLY A 85 -14.53 7.25 12.41
CA GLY A 85 -14.62 5.82 12.16
C GLY A 85 -13.64 5.29 11.12
N ASP A 86 -12.91 6.15 10.40
CA ASP A 86 -11.84 5.70 9.51
C ASP A 86 -10.76 4.96 10.32
N VAL A 87 -10.27 3.85 9.77
CA VAL A 87 -9.12 3.13 10.31
C VAL A 87 -7.92 3.51 9.47
N VAL A 88 -6.90 4.07 10.12
CA VAL A 88 -5.65 4.44 9.45
C VAL A 88 -4.56 3.48 9.90
N ILE A 89 -3.79 3.02 8.92
CA ILE A 89 -2.60 2.21 9.10
C ILE A 89 -1.40 3.02 8.61
N TRP A 90 -0.44 3.25 9.49
CA TRP A 90 0.86 3.78 9.13
C TRP A 90 1.80 2.64 8.72
N ALA A 91 2.56 2.87 7.66
CA ALA A 91 3.51 1.92 7.09
C ALA A 91 4.83 2.62 6.69
N PRO A 92 5.90 1.85 6.44
CA PRO A 92 7.14 2.39 5.88
C PRO A 92 6.92 3.20 4.60
N ARG A 93 7.56 4.37 4.55
CA ARG A 93 7.43 5.32 3.43
C ARG A 93 7.94 4.76 2.10
N ASP A 94 8.90 3.84 2.12
CA ASP A 94 9.47 3.19 0.94
C ASP A 94 8.59 2.06 0.37
N GLY A 95 7.47 1.77 1.01
CA GLY A 95 6.56 0.69 0.64
C GLY A 95 6.98 -0.70 1.13
N SER A 96 8.09 -0.79 1.89
CA SER A 96 8.49 -2.04 2.54
C SER A 96 7.46 -2.47 3.60
N SER A 97 7.49 -3.76 3.94
CA SER A 97 6.62 -4.28 5.00
C SER A 97 7.02 -3.69 6.35
N SER A 98 6.01 -3.32 7.13
CA SER A 98 6.15 -2.99 8.54
C SER A 98 6.61 -4.18 9.40
N LEU A 99 6.51 -5.42 8.89
CA LEU A 99 6.68 -6.66 9.67
C LEU A 99 5.80 -6.69 10.93
N GLY A 100 4.71 -5.91 10.96
CA GLY A 100 3.88 -5.67 12.13
C GLY A 100 4.44 -4.65 13.13
N ALA A 101 5.77 -4.59 13.32
CA ALA A 101 6.41 -3.77 14.35
C ALA A 101 6.74 -2.32 13.94
N PHE A 102 6.96 -2.07 12.63
CA PHE A 102 7.31 -0.75 12.09
C PHE A 102 6.10 0.01 11.53
N GLY A 103 4.90 -0.42 11.90
CA GLY A 103 3.66 0.23 11.50
C GLY A 103 2.82 0.56 12.71
N HIS A 104 1.72 1.27 12.48
CA HIS A 104 0.86 1.73 13.55
C HIS A 104 -0.59 1.73 13.09
N VAL A 105 -1.52 1.46 13.99
CA VAL A 105 -2.95 1.38 13.66
C VAL A 105 -3.76 2.23 14.62
N LEU A 106 -4.69 3.02 14.06
CA LEU A 106 -5.50 3.98 14.79
C LEU A 106 -6.90 4.11 14.21
N ILE A 107 -7.87 4.52 15.05
CA ILE A 107 -9.24 4.84 14.63
C ILE A 107 -9.44 6.35 14.74
N MET A 108 -9.84 6.99 13.66
CA MET A 108 -10.22 8.41 13.65
C MET A 108 -11.50 8.59 14.48
N THR A 109 -11.45 9.44 15.50
CA THR A 109 -12.62 9.80 16.31
C THR A 109 -13.29 11.08 15.82
N SER A 110 -12.57 11.88 15.04
CA SER A 110 -13.04 13.07 14.34
C SER A 110 -12.16 13.31 13.10
N PRO A 111 -12.42 14.35 12.29
CA PRO A 111 -11.52 14.72 11.20
C PRO A 111 -10.09 15.07 11.61
N THR A 112 -9.82 15.36 12.90
CA THR A 112 -8.50 15.79 13.36
C THR A 112 -7.97 15.00 14.55
N THR A 113 -8.73 14.04 15.08
CA THR A 113 -8.33 13.28 16.28
C THR A 113 -8.45 11.79 16.05
N ALA A 114 -7.54 11.04 16.66
CA ALA A 114 -7.52 9.58 16.58
C ALA A 114 -7.23 8.94 17.93
N ILE A 115 -7.85 7.78 18.17
CA ILE A 115 -7.64 6.94 19.35
C ILE A 115 -6.86 5.69 18.98
N HIS A 116 -5.86 5.34 19.79
CA HIS A 116 -4.91 4.26 19.49
C HIS A 116 -4.16 3.81 20.74
N CYS A 117 -3.69 2.55 20.73
CA CYS A 117 -2.74 2.04 21.72
C CYS A 117 -1.32 2.33 21.23
N ASN A 118 -0.48 2.97 22.05
CA ASN A 118 0.87 3.36 21.65
C ASN A 118 1.91 3.23 22.75
N TYR A 119 3.14 2.96 22.31
CA TYR A 119 4.32 2.86 23.15
C TYR A 119 4.61 4.15 23.92
N GLY A 120 4.49 5.31 23.27
CA GLY A 120 4.89 6.60 23.86
C GLY A 120 4.12 6.99 25.12
N SER A 121 2.85 6.59 25.22
CA SER A 121 1.99 6.84 26.38
C SER A 121 1.75 5.59 27.23
N ASP A 122 2.36 4.47 26.83
CA ASP A 122 2.22 3.17 27.46
C ASP A 122 0.76 2.76 27.71
N GLY A 123 -0.07 2.80 26.66
CA GLY A 123 -1.48 2.50 26.75
C GLY A 123 -2.29 3.19 25.66
N ILE A 124 -3.57 3.45 25.93
CA ILE A 124 -4.50 3.98 24.92
C ILE A 124 -4.74 5.47 25.14
N THR A 125 -4.39 6.25 24.14
CA THR A 125 -4.60 7.70 24.13
C THR A 125 -5.39 8.14 22.91
N GLU A 126 -5.99 9.31 23.03
CA GLU A 126 -6.52 10.03 21.88
C GLU A 126 -5.69 11.29 21.68
N ASN A 127 -5.26 11.53 20.45
CA ASN A 127 -4.38 12.63 20.11
C ASN A 127 -4.87 13.34 18.83
N ASP A 128 -4.40 14.57 18.64
CA ASP A 128 -4.49 15.23 17.34
C ASP A 128 -3.69 14.43 16.31
N TYR A 129 -4.35 14.05 15.21
CA TYR A 129 -3.80 13.14 14.21
C TYR A 129 -2.61 13.77 13.47
N ASN A 130 -2.75 15.02 13.05
CA ASN A 130 -1.71 15.71 12.28
C ASN A 130 -0.45 15.91 13.14
N TYR A 131 -0.63 16.22 14.43
CA TYR A 131 0.48 16.31 15.38
C TYR A 131 1.25 14.98 15.51
N ILE A 132 0.55 13.86 15.74
CA ILE A 132 1.22 12.57 15.90
C ILE A 132 1.81 12.06 14.58
N TRP A 133 1.20 12.36 13.44
CA TRP A 133 1.74 11.99 12.13
C TRP A 133 3.06 12.72 11.83
N GLU A 134 3.10 14.03 12.06
CA GLU A 134 4.32 14.83 11.91
C GLU A 134 5.43 14.36 12.88
N LEU A 135 5.06 14.13 14.15
CA LEU A 135 5.99 13.66 15.19
C LEU A 135 6.64 12.31 14.84
N ASN A 136 5.93 11.44 14.13
CA ASN A 136 6.42 10.11 13.72
C ASN A 136 7.12 10.12 12.35
N GLY A 137 7.50 11.30 11.84
CA GLY A 137 8.26 11.41 10.59
C GLY A 137 7.41 11.16 9.34
N ARG A 138 6.10 11.46 9.42
CA ARG A 138 5.16 11.42 8.30
C ARG A 138 5.13 10.05 7.61
N PRO A 139 4.82 8.95 8.33
CA PRO A 139 4.77 7.63 7.71
C PRO A 139 3.75 7.58 6.56
N ARG A 140 3.89 6.58 5.66
CA ARG A 140 2.88 6.31 4.63
C ARG A 140 1.55 5.98 5.30
N GLU A 141 0.46 6.54 4.81
CA GLU A 141 -0.87 6.35 5.39
C GLU A 141 -1.71 5.48 4.47
N ILE A 142 -2.39 4.49 5.06
CA ILE A 142 -3.31 3.58 4.39
C ILE A 142 -4.64 3.68 5.14
N VAL A 143 -5.66 4.27 4.51
CA VAL A 143 -6.91 4.65 5.16
C VAL A 143 -8.04 3.77 4.66
N PHE A 144 -8.83 3.25 5.60
CA PHE A 144 -9.99 2.41 5.35
C PHE A 144 -11.25 3.03 5.95
N ARG A 145 -12.37 2.96 5.22
CA ARG A 145 -13.65 3.54 5.61
C ARG A 145 -14.79 2.53 5.54
N GLU A 146 -15.62 2.48 6.58
CA GLU A 146 -16.82 1.63 6.59
C GLU A 146 -17.79 2.07 5.49
N GLY A 147 -18.32 1.11 4.72
CA GLY A 147 -19.31 1.38 3.69
C GLY A 147 -18.76 2.07 2.44
N ALA A 148 -17.48 2.47 2.44
CA ALA A 148 -16.77 2.62 1.19
C ALA A 148 -16.79 1.24 0.53
N SER A 149 -17.54 1.10 -0.57
CA SER A 149 -17.24 0.06 -1.54
C SER A 149 -15.78 0.31 -1.86
N GLY A 150 -14.90 -0.51 -1.29
CA GLY A 150 -13.49 -0.39 -1.57
C GLY A 150 -13.39 -0.24 -3.08
N GLN A 151 -12.54 0.68 -3.54
CA GLN A 151 -11.79 0.30 -4.71
C GLN A 151 -11.20 -1.05 -4.31
N THR A 152 -11.83 -2.15 -4.74
CA THR A 152 -11.22 -3.47 -4.64
C THR A 152 -9.87 -3.22 -5.24
N PRO A 153 -8.76 -3.24 -4.48
CA PRO A 153 -7.49 -3.20 -5.14
C PRO A 153 -7.57 -4.44 -6.03
N ALA A 154 -7.52 -4.25 -7.35
CA ALA A 154 -7.04 -5.35 -8.16
C ALA A 154 -5.73 -5.77 -7.49
N PRO A 155 -5.54 -7.08 -7.27
CA PRO A 155 -4.51 -7.59 -6.38
C PRO A 155 -3.23 -6.81 -6.61
N ALA A 156 -2.75 -6.19 -5.53
CA ALA A 156 -1.45 -5.57 -5.57
C ALA A 156 -0.48 -6.64 -6.12
N PRO A 157 0.42 -6.30 -7.06
CA PRO A 157 1.26 -7.30 -7.67
C PRO A 157 1.91 -8.16 -6.59
N ALA A 158 1.98 -9.48 -6.77
CA ALA A 158 2.59 -10.34 -5.75
C ALA A 158 3.97 -9.77 -5.36
N GLN A 159 4.28 -9.73 -4.05
CA GLN A 159 5.63 -9.37 -3.61
C GLN A 159 6.64 -10.33 -4.25
N PRO A 160 7.80 -9.84 -4.71
CA PRO A 160 8.69 -10.58 -5.59
C PRO A 160 9.16 -11.91 -4.97
N GLN A 161 9.07 -12.97 -5.77
CA GLN A 161 9.97 -14.12 -5.62
C GLN A 161 11.26 -13.76 -6.36
N THR A 162 12.42 -13.89 -5.69
CA THR A 162 13.73 -13.66 -6.32
C THR A 162 13.94 -14.64 -7.47
N SER A 163 13.72 -14.17 -8.69
CA SER A 163 13.97 -14.88 -9.94
C SER A 163 15.01 -14.11 -10.74
N ASN A 164 16.13 -14.75 -11.09
CA ASN A 164 17.14 -14.15 -11.97
C ASN A 164 16.65 -13.96 -13.43
N LYS A 165 15.41 -14.36 -13.73
CA LYS A 165 14.81 -14.25 -15.07
C LYS A 165 13.99 -12.97 -15.18
N LEU A 166 14.11 -12.27 -16.31
CA LEU A 166 13.31 -11.09 -16.60
C LEU A 166 11.83 -11.46 -16.82
N LYS A 167 10.93 -10.61 -16.33
CA LYS A 167 9.48 -10.73 -16.50
C LYS A 167 9.08 -10.36 -17.91
N VAL A 168 8.31 -11.25 -18.52
CA VAL A 168 7.76 -11.06 -19.85
C VAL A 168 6.43 -10.31 -19.75
N TYR A 169 6.33 -9.22 -20.49
CA TYR A 169 5.15 -8.39 -20.66
C TYR A 169 4.61 -8.50 -22.08
N GLN A 170 3.38 -8.03 -22.30
CA GLN A 170 2.72 -8.03 -23.61
C GLN A 170 2.47 -6.61 -24.09
N VAL A 171 2.72 -6.37 -25.38
CA VAL A 171 2.31 -5.16 -26.09
C VAL A 171 0.81 -5.24 -26.36
N ASN A 172 0.00 -4.52 -25.59
CA ASN A 172 -1.45 -4.51 -25.74
C ASN A 172 -1.94 -3.43 -26.72
N ASP A 173 -1.19 -2.34 -26.86
CA ASP A 173 -1.39 -1.33 -27.91
C ASP A 173 -0.02 -0.71 -28.28
N LEU A 174 0.06 -0.12 -29.47
CA LEU A 174 1.28 0.49 -30.02
C LEU A 174 0.92 1.75 -30.79
N GLN A 175 1.45 2.90 -30.37
CA GLN A 175 1.18 4.19 -31.03
C GLN A 175 2.44 5.04 -31.16
N PHE A 176 2.46 5.91 -32.16
CA PHE A 176 3.50 6.92 -32.36
C PHE A 176 3.03 8.23 -31.73
N VAL A 177 3.59 8.58 -30.58
CA VAL A 177 3.18 9.74 -29.76
C VAL A 177 4.43 10.52 -29.36
N ASN A 178 4.39 11.84 -29.53
CA ASN A 178 5.50 12.75 -29.21
C ASN A 178 6.84 12.41 -29.89
N GLY A 179 6.79 11.87 -31.12
CA GLY A 179 7.99 11.59 -31.91
C GLY A 179 8.64 10.24 -31.63
N ILE A 180 8.08 9.43 -30.73
CA ILE A 180 8.57 8.09 -30.40
C ILE A 180 7.46 7.05 -30.54
N TRP A 181 7.84 5.82 -30.92
CA TRP A 181 6.94 4.67 -30.84
C TRP A 181 6.87 4.18 -29.40
N GLN A 182 5.65 4.02 -28.90
CA GLN A 182 5.39 3.66 -27.51
C GLN A 182 4.45 2.47 -27.41
N VAL A 183 4.71 1.60 -26.44
CA VAL A 183 3.87 0.45 -26.10
C VAL A 183 2.99 0.77 -24.90
N ARG A 184 1.75 0.31 -24.99
CA ARG A 184 0.86 0.16 -23.83
C ARG A 184 0.93 -1.27 -23.35
N CYS A 185 1.17 -1.45 -22.05
CA CYS A 185 1.02 -2.74 -21.38
C CYS A 185 -0.07 -2.62 -20.31
N ASN A 186 -1.17 -3.34 -20.48
CA ASN A 186 -2.31 -3.29 -19.55
C ASN A 186 -1.96 -3.84 -18.16
N TYR A 187 -0.94 -4.69 -18.05
CA TYR A 187 -0.46 -5.14 -16.74
C TYR A 187 0.26 -4.00 -16.00
N LEU A 188 1.08 -3.22 -16.70
CA LEU A 188 1.88 -2.14 -16.10
C LEU A 188 1.11 -0.82 -16.01
N ALA A 189 0.03 -0.65 -16.75
CA ALA A 189 -0.87 0.49 -16.65
C ALA A 189 -2.34 0.03 -16.77
N PRO A 190 -2.87 -0.58 -15.70
CA PRO A 190 -4.17 -1.25 -15.72
C PRO A 190 -5.37 -0.30 -15.65
N ALA A 191 -5.17 0.96 -15.22
CA ALA A 191 -6.20 1.99 -15.17
C ALA A 191 -5.66 3.33 -15.66
N GLU A 192 -6.56 4.18 -16.16
CA GLU A 192 -6.29 5.59 -16.52
C GLU A 192 -5.02 5.82 -17.37
N PHE A 193 -4.75 4.92 -18.32
CA PHE A 193 -3.59 5.00 -19.18
C PHE A 193 -3.56 6.30 -20.00
N ASP A 194 -2.44 7.00 -19.95
CA ASP A 194 -2.10 8.12 -20.81
C ASP A 194 -0.74 7.89 -21.50
N TRP A 195 -0.66 8.16 -22.80
CA TRP A 195 0.56 7.92 -23.57
C TRP A 195 1.75 8.76 -23.13
N THR A 196 1.52 9.95 -22.57
CA THR A 196 2.59 10.83 -22.11
C THR A 196 3.06 10.50 -20.70
N GLN A 197 2.25 9.75 -19.94
CA GLN A 197 2.55 9.41 -18.54
C GLN A 197 2.91 7.95 -18.33
N ASN A 198 2.44 7.03 -19.17
CA ASN A 198 2.57 5.59 -18.98
C ASN A 198 3.15 4.85 -20.20
N GLY A 199 3.21 5.50 -21.36
CA GLY A 199 3.72 4.89 -22.58
C GLY A 199 5.20 4.52 -22.45
N ILE A 200 5.55 3.28 -22.78
CA ILE A 200 6.93 2.80 -22.72
C ILE A 200 7.52 2.87 -24.13
N ALA A 201 8.61 3.60 -24.32
CA ALA A 201 9.27 3.70 -25.61
C ALA A 201 9.75 2.32 -26.10
N CYS A 202 9.57 2.04 -27.39
CA CYS A 202 10.09 0.82 -28.01
C CYS A 202 11.62 0.67 -27.89
N GLU A 203 12.35 1.77 -27.66
CA GLU A 203 13.81 1.77 -27.48
C GLU A 203 14.27 1.30 -26.09
N ASP A 204 13.35 1.18 -25.13
CA ASP A 204 13.65 0.76 -23.75
C ASP A 204 13.31 -0.72 -23.49
N ILE A 205 12.84 -1.44 -24.50
CA ILE A 205 12.39 -2.83 -24.40
C ILE A 205 13.16 -3.76 -25.35
N ASP A 206 13.28 -5.03 -24.97
CA ASP A 206 13.76 -6.09 -25.85
C ASP A 206 12.61 -7.05 -26.16
N LEU A 207 12.35 -7.33 -27.44
CA LEU A 207 11.32 -8.28 -27.84
C LEU A 207 11.78 -9.72 -27.61
N VAL A 208 10.89 -10.51 -27.01
CA VAL A 208 11.13 -11.90 -26.62
C VAL A 208 10.01 -12.81 -27.10
N ASP A 209 10.23 -14.13 -27.09
CA ASP A 209 9.15 -15.11 -27.17
C ASP A 209 8.38 -15.21 -25.84
N GLY A 210 7.30 -15.99 -25.81
CA GLY A 210 6.51 -16.20 -24.58
C GLY A 210 7.29 -16.87 -23.43
N ASN A 211 8.47 -17.42 -23.70
CA ASN A 211 9.36 -18.02 -22.70
C ASN A 211 10.46 -17.04 -22.25
N GLY A 212 10.53 -15.82 -22.80
CA GLY A 212 11.53 -14.82 -22.46
C GLY A 212 12.86 -14.96 -23.22
N ASN A 213 12.91 -15.72 -24.32
CA ASN A 213 14.09 -15.78 -25.18
C ASN A 213 14.09 -14.61 -26.17
N LEU A 214 15.24 -13.94 -26.33
CA LEU A 214 15.38 -12.79 -27.24
C LEU A 214 15.08 -13.16 -28.69
N LEU A 215 14.25 -12.37 -29.36
CA LEU A 215 13.96 -12.52 -30.78
C LEU A 215 15.03 -11.84 -31.63
N ALA A 216 15.36 -12.44 -32.78
CA ALA A 216 16.24 -11.78 -33.75
C ALA A 216 15.59 -10.57 -34.43
N ASP A 217 14.26 -10.63 -34.63
CA ASP A 217 13.46 -9.52 -35.14
C ASP A 217 12.99 -8.65 -33.97
N GLN A 218 13.45 -7.40 -33.93
CA GLN A 218 13.12 -6.41 -32.91
C GLN A 218 12.09 -5.38 -33.40
N VAL A 219 11.28 -5.71 -34.41
CA VAL A 219 10.17 -4.85 -34.88
C VAL A 219 8.93 -5.03 -33.99
N THR A 220 8.64 -4.03 -33.16
CA THR A 220 7.50 -4.03 -32.23
C THR A 220 6.17 -4.04 -32.95
N LYS A 221 5.25 -4.90 -32.52
CA LYS A 221 3.88 -5.02 -33.03
C LYS A 221 2.93 -5.27 -31.87
N VAL A 222 1.66 -4.90 -32.04
CA VAL A 222 0.61 -5.29 -31.08
C VAL A 222 0.57 -6.81 -30.98
N GLY A 223 0.55 -7.32 -29.75
CA GLY A 223 0.59 -8.75 -29.44
C GLY A 223 2.01 -9.33 -29.24
N SER A 224 3.07 -8.58 -29.56
CA SER A 224 4.45 -8.99 -29.23
C SER A 224 4.65 -9.13 -27.72
N TYR A 225 5.61 -9.97 -27.33
CA TYR A 225 6.09 -10.06 -25.97
C TYR A 225 7.40 -9.31 -25.82
N PHE A 226 7.63 -8.71 -24.66
CA PHE A 226 8.82 -7.92 -24.38
C PHE A 226 9.28 -8.07 -22.93
N VAL A 227 10.54 -7.74 -22.68
CA VAL A 227 11.08 -7.47 -21.35
C VAL A 227 11.55 -6.01 -21.30
N ILE A 228 11.55 -5.40 -20.13
CA ILE A 228 12.22 -4.10 -19.95
C ILE A 228 13.74 -4.36 -20.01
N ASN A 229 14.45 -3.62 -20.86
CA ASN A 229 15.90 -3.77 -20.98
C ASN A 229 16.56 -3.20 -19.70
N PRO A 230 17.26 -4.01 -18.88
CA PRO A 230 17.83 -3.53 -17.62
C PRO A 230 18.84 -2.39 -17.78
N ASN A 231 19.52 -2.33 -18.94
CA ASN A 231 20.50 -1.28 -19.24
C ASN A 231 19.84 0.08 -19.55
N LYS A 232 18.51 0.11 -19.68
CA LYS A 232 17.72 1.32 -19.98
C LYS A 232 17.06 1.90 -18.74
N ILE A 233 17.19 1.25 -17.58
CA ILE A 233 16.77 1.81 -16.30
C ILE A 233 17.70 2.96 -15.92
N VAL A 234 17.14 4.15 -15.72
CA VAL A 234 17.89 5.33 -15.27
C VAL A 234 17.73 5.53 -13.77
N SER A 235 16.50 5.46 -13.25
CA SER A 235 16.25 5.61 -11.82
C SER A 235 14.98 4.93 -11.36
N ASP A 236 15.02 4.51 -10.09
CA ASP A 236 13.89 4.02 -9.34
C ASP A 236 13.33 5.16 -8.48
N GLY A 237 12.19 5.72 -8.88
CA GLY A 237 11.61 6.90 -8.25
C GLY A 237 10.56 6.55 -7.19
N GLU A 238 9.90 7.60 -6.72
CA GLU A 238 8.84 7.52 -5.71
C GLU A 238 7.62 6.75 -6.24
N GLY A 239 6.87 6.14 -5.32
CA GLY A 239 5.59 5.51 -5.63
C GLY A 239 4.53 5.81 -4.59
N ALA A 240 3.28 5.74 -5.01
CA ALA A 240 2.10 5.95 -4.20
C ALA A 240 0.91 5.25 -4.85
N TYR A 241 -0.15 4.96 -4.11
CA TYR A 241 -1.39 4.60 -4.79
C TYR A 241 -1.98 5.83 -5.45
N GLY A 242 -2.62 5.59 -6.59
CA GLY A 242 -3.24 6.62 -7.38
C GLY A 242 -4.39 6.06 -8.18
N SER A 243 -4.51 6.54 -9.41
CA SER A 243 -5.55 6.20 -10.38
C SER A 243 -5.94 4.72 -10.40
N GLY A 244 -7.24 4.46 -10.38
CA GLY A 244 -7.81 3.11 -10.37
C GLY A 244 -7.49 2.24 -9.15
N GLY A 245 -6.94 2.80 -8.07
CA GLY A 245 -6.61 2.06 -6.84
C GLY A 245 -5.35 1.20 -6.96
N TYR A 246 -4.51 1.46 -7.96
CA TYR A 246 -3.24 0.76 -8.16
C TYR A 246 -2.10 1.50 -7.48
N TYR A 247 -1.09 0.76 -7.01
CA TYR A 247 0.18 1.33 -6.61
C TYR A 247 0.97 1.70 -7.86
N TRP A 248 1.24 2.98 -8.04
CA TRP A 248 2.01 3.51 -9.16
C TRP A 248 3.39 3.91 -8.67
N ARG A 249 4.40 3.56 -9.45
CA ARG A 249 5.77 3.95 -9.22
C ARG A 249 6.32 4.69 -10.41
N ARG A 250 7.04 5.75 -10.10
CA ARG A 250 7.67 6.61 -11.07
C ARG A 250 9.01 6.01 -11.46
N VAL A 251 9.07 5.43 -12.65
CA VAL A 251 10.29 4.82 -13.20
C VAL A 251 10.82 5.74 -14.28
N THR A 252 12.14 5.97 -14.29
CA THR A 252 12.78 6.69 -15.39
C THR A 252 13.48 5.71 -16.29
N LEU A 253 13.09 5.68 -17.56
CA LEU A 253 13.75 4.91 -18.61
C LEU A 253 14.46 5.86 -19.59
N ALA A 254 15.47 5.36 -20.28
CA ALA A 254 16.35 6.18 -21.10
C ALA A 254 15.63 6.94 -22.22
N ALA A 255 14.72 6.29 -22.95
CA ALA A 255 13.97 6.91 -24.05
C ALA A 255 12.56 7.36 -23.64
N SER A 256 11.89 6.63 -22.75
CA SER A 256 10.55 6.96 -22.25
C SER A 256 10.55 8.18 -21.34
N GLY A 257 11.70 8.49 -20.73
CA GLY A 257 11.79 9.48 -19.67
C GLY A 257 11.08 8.97 -18.41
N GLN A 258 10.49 9.90 -17.66
CA GLN A 258 9.83 9.61 -16.40
C GLN A 258 8.37 9.21 -16.63
N ILE A 259 8.04 7.96 -16.34
CA ILE A 259 6.72 7.38 -16.54
C ILE A 259 6.20 6.70 -15.27
N TRP A 260 4.88 6.56 -15.16
CA TRP A 260 4.20 5.87 -14.08
C TRP A 260 3.85 4.45 -14.52
N LEU A 261 4.30 3.46 -13.75
CA LEU A 261 4.00 2.04 -13.95
C LEU A 261 3.49 1.43 -12.65
N SER A 262 2.55 0.51 -12.74
CA SER A 262 1.93 -0.17 -11.60
C SER A 262 2.85 -1.28 -11.04
N VAL A 263 3.95 -0.89 -10.40
CA VAL A 263 5.01 -1.78 -9.90
C VAL A 263 5.55 -1.34 -8.54
N TRP A 264 5.99 -2.26 -7.68
CA TRP A 264 6.53 -1.93 -6.35
C TRP A 264 7.91 -1.28 -6.37
N SER A 265 8.76 -1.71 -7.29
CA SER A 265 10.15 -1.31 -7.44
C SER A 265 10.60 -1.60 -8.88
N VAL A 266 11.78 -1.09 -9.26
CA VAL A 266 12.45 -1.55 -10.50
C VAL A 266 12.68 -3.06 -10.49
N ASP A 267 12.98 -3.66 -9.34
CA ASP A 267 13.16 -5.12 -9.23
C ASP A 267 11.87 -5.87 -9.58
N HIS A 268 10.72 -5.42 -9.05
CA HIS A 268 9.41 -5.98 -9.42
C HIS A 268 9.05 -5.73 -10.90
N LEU A 269 9.47 -4.58 -11.47
CA LEU A 269 9.34 -4.33 -12.91
C LEU A 269 10.18 -5.33 -13.73
N LEU A 270 11.41 -5.61 -13.31
CA LEU A 270 12.32 -6.47 -14.05
C LEU A 270 12.00 -7.95 -13.86
N HIS A 271 11.51 -8.38 -12.69
CA HIS A 271 11.46 -9.80 -12.32
C HIS A 271 10.07 -10.31 -11.94
N GLY A 272 9.11 -9.43 -11.69
CA GLY A 272 7.79 -9.77 -11.17
C GLY A 272 7.83 -10.02 -9.68
#